data_AF-A0A0N0M2A2-F1
#
_entry.id   AF-A0A0N0M2A2-F1
#
_cell.length_a   1.000
_cell.length_b   1.000
_cell.length_c   1.000
_cell.angle_alpha   90.00
_cell.angle_beta   90.00
_cell.angle_gamma   90.00
#
_symmetry.space_group_name_H-M   'P 1'
#
loop_
_entity.id
_entity.type
_entity.pdbx_description
1 polymer ?
#
loop_
_entity_poly.entity_id
_entity_poly.type
_entity_poly.pdbx_seq_one_letter_code
_entity_poly.pdbx_strand_id
1 'polypeptide(L)' 'MSQPFSRFLHPFDVAHHPSLEPEVKRAILASWASDRSAVRNEPALRKPPGAKRAVPIDDILAAMRDLERGENPIRSRQ' A
#
# COMPACT_ATOMS: atom_id res chain seq x y z
N MET A 1 19.69 -2.11 10.38
CA MET A 1 18.65 -2.83 9.59
C MET A 1 17.30 -2.38 10.12
N SER A 2 16.67 -1.41 9.45
CA SER A 2 15.46 -0.73 9.95
C SER A 2 14.24 -1.26 9.19
N GLN A 3 13.48 -2.18 9.76
CA GLN A 3 12.14 -2.50 9.25
C GLN A 3 11.13 -2.59 10.41
N PRO A 4 10.40 -1.50 10.68
CA PRO A 4 9.20 -1.50 11.53
C PRO A 4 7.92 -1.56 10.68
N PHE A 5 7.93 -2.20 9.50
CA PHE A 5 6.76 -2.22 8.60
C PHE A 5 5.66 -3.22 9.02
N SER A 6 5.85 -3.97 10.10
CA SER A 6 4.89 -4.99 10.60
C SER A 6 3.61 -4.44 11.25
N ARG A 7 3.32 -3.13 11.16
CA ARG A 7 2.14 -2.53 11.80
C ARG A 7 0.94 -2.37 10.85
N PHE A 8 1.16 -2.36 9.54
CA PHE A 8 0.09 -2.14 8.58
C PHE A 8 -0.56 -3.47 8.20
N LEU A 9 -1.81 -3.66 8.64
CA LEU A 9 -2.55 -4.90 8.50
C LEU A 9 -3.31 -4.97 7.17
N HIS A 10 -3.69 -3.83 6.58
CA HIS A 10 -4.44 -3.73 5.32
C HIS A 10 -4.01 -2.54 4.43
N PRO A 11 -4.14 -2.61 3.08
CA PRO A 11 -3.76 -1.50 2.19
C PRO A 11 -4.60 -0.24 2.43
N PHE A 12 -5.86 -0.41 2.85
CA PHE A 12 -6.71 0.69 3.28
C PHE A 12 -6.23 1.36 4.58
N ASP A 13 -5.67 0.60 5.52
CA ASP A 13 -5.08 1.19 6.73
C ASP A 13 -3.91 2.12 6.39
N VAL A 14 -3.13 1.76 5.35
CA VAL A 14 -2.05 2.61 4.85
C VAL A 14 -2.61 3.85 4.16
N ALA A 15 -3.61 3.69 3.28
CA ALA A 15 -4.23 4.80 2.56
C ALA A 15 -4.89 5.82 3.52
N HIS A 16 -5.61 5.33 4.53
CA HIS A 16 -6.32 6.15 5.52
C HIS A 16 -5.46 6.57 6.71
N HIS A 17 -4.18 6.20 6.76
CA HIS A 17 -3.33 6.53 7.90
C HIS A 17 -3.16 8.06 8.06
N PRO A 18 -3.56 8.68 9.18
CA PRO A 18 -3.51 10.15 9.31
C PRO A 18 -2.09 10.69 9.52
N SER A 19 -1.15 9.88 10.00
CA SER A 19 0.23 10.30 10.30
C SER A 19 1.26 9.95 9.21
N LEU A 20 0.82 9.34 8.10
CA LEU A 20 1.73 9.02 7.00
C LEU A 20 1.62 10.09 5.91
N GLU A 21 2.77 10.52 5.43
CA GLU A 21 2.84 11.38 4.25
C GLU A 21 2.30 10.63 3.02
N PRO A 22 1.64 11.33 2.09
CA PRO A 22 1.00 10.68 0.95
C PRO A 22 1.99 9.95 0.04
N GLU A 23 3.19 10.50 -0.15
CA GLU A 23 4.29 9.84 -0.87
C GLU A 23 4.74 8.55 -0.18
N VAL A 24 4.78 8.54 1.16
CA VAL A 24 5.14 7.34 1.94
C VAL A 24 4.06 6.27 1.81
N LYS A 25 2.78 6.66 1.83
CA LYS A 25 1.66 5.75 1.58
C LYS A 25 1.76 5.12 0.19
N ARG A 26 2.01 5.92 -0.85
CA ARG A 26 2.23 5.42 -2.22
C ARG A 26 3.42 4.45 -2.28
N ALA A 27 4.55 4.78 -1.66
CA ALA A 27 5.73 3.93 -1.67
C ALA A 27 5.47 2.55 -1.02
N ILE A 28 4.71 2.53 0.09
CA ILE A 28 4.31 1.29 0.77
C ILE A 28 3.36 0.48 -0.13
N LEU A 29 2.30 1.10 -0.66
CA LEU A 29 1.34 0.43 -1.54
C LEU A 29 1.99 -0.09 -2.83
N ALA A 30 2.90 0.70 -3.44
CA ALA A 30 3.66 0.29 -4.62
C ALA A 30 4.59 -0.89 -4.31
N SER A 31 5.19 -0.92 -3.12
CA SER A 31 5.99 -2.06 -2.66
C SER A 31 5.14 -3.35 -2.57
N TRP A 32 3.87 -3.24 -2.18
CA TRP A 32 2.94 -4.37 -2.09
C TRP A 32 2.42 -4.82 -3.46
N ALA A 33 2.17 -3.86 -4.37
CA ALA A 33 1.81 -4.13 -5.76
C ALA A 33 3.01 -4.68 -6.57
N SER A 34 4.23 -4.55 -6.07
CA SER A 34 5.42 -5.12 -6.69
C SER A 34 5.47 -6.65 -6.55
N ASP A 35 5.96 -7.34 -7.58
CA ASP A 35 6.00 -8.82 -7.65
C ASP A 35 6.85 -9.47 -6.54
N ARG A 36 7.63 -8.68 -5.81
CA ARG A 36 8.29 -9.13 -4.56
C ARG A 36 7.31 -9.64 -3.51
N SER A 37 6.05 -9.20 -3.58
CA SER A 37 4.99 -9.67 -2.70
C SER A 37 4.09 -10.73 -3.34
N ALA A 38 4.30 -11.12 -4.60
CA ALA A 38 3.44 -12.09 -5.28
C ALA A 38 3.54 -13.47 -4.64
N VAL A 39 2.39 -14.04 -4.28
CA VAL A 39 2.34 -15.41 -3.74
C VAL A 39 2.57 -16.39 -4.89
N ARG A 40 3.51 -17.32 -4.70
CA ARG A 40 3.82 -18.37 -5.67
C ARG A 40 2.56 -19.23 -5.86
N ASN A 41 2.07 -19.31 -7.10
CA ASN A 41 0.82 -19.95 -7.55
C ASN A 41 -0.49 -19.15 -7.41
N GLU A 42 -0.48 -17.95 -6.82
CA GLU A 42 -1.68 -17.11 -6.72
C GLU A 42 -1.35 -15.65 -7.08
N PRO A 43 -1.25 -15.30 -8.39
CA PRO A 43 -0.80 -13.98 -8.83
C PRO A 43 -1.74 -12.83 -8.41
N ALA A 44 -3.02 -13.16 -8.17
CA ALA A 44 -4.02 -12.23 -7.65
C ALA A 44 -3.79 -11.88 -6.17
N LEU A 45 -3.06 -12.71 -5.43
CA LEU A 45 -2.77 -12.52 -4.01
C LEU A 45 -1.35 -12.04 -3.80
N ARG A 46 -1.21 -10.98 -3.01
CA ARG A 46 0.06 -10.44 -2.56
C ARG A 46 0.20 -10.69 -1.07
N LYS A 47 1.34 -11.21 -0.63
CA LYS A 47 1.68 -11.37 0.79
C LYS A 47 2.92 -10.55 1.11
N PRO A 48 2.78 -9.24 1.34
CA PRO A 48 3.91 -8.40 1.68
C PRO A 48 4.55 -8.85 3.01
N PRO A 49 5.88 -8.70 3.15
CA PRO A 49 6.57 -8.99 4.41
C PRO A 49 6.01 -8.10 5.53
N GLY A 50 5.43 -8.73 6.56
CA GLY A 50 4.77 -8.05 7.69
C GLY A 50 3.23 -8.06 7.64
N ALA A 51 2.63 -8.36 6.49
CA ALA A 51 1.18 -8.53 6.40
C ALA A 51 0.75 -9.86 7.03
N LYS A 52 -0.22 -9.81 7.95
CA LYS A 52 -0.77 -11.03 8.58
C LYS A 52 -1.52 -11.93 7.60
N ARG A 53 -2.03 -11.38 6.50
CA ARG A 53 -2.84 -12.10 5.51
C ARG A 53 -2.39 -11.75 4.09
N ALA A 54 -2.67 -12.66 3.18
CA ALA A 54 -2.58 -12.36 1.76
C ALA A 54 -3.67 -11.33 1.42
N VAL A 55 -3.29 -10.27 0.72
CA VAL A 55 -4.15 -9.19 0.27
C VAL A 55 -4.29 -9.25 -1.25
N PRO A 56 -5.50 -9.09 -1.79
CA PRO A 56 -5.69 -9.04 -3.24
C PRO A 56 -4.94 -7.84 -3.83
N ILE A 57 -4.37 -8.02 -5.02
CA ILE A 57 -3.79 -6.90 -5.76
C ILE A 57 -4.84 -5.83 -6.09
N ASP A 58 -6.10 -6.24 -6.35
CA ASP A 58 -7.23 -5.33 -6.55
C ASP A 58 -7.45 -4.41 -5.36
N ASP A 59 -7.32 -4.90 -4.12
CA ASP A 59 -7.45 -4.07 -2.92
C ASP A 59 -6.29 -3.07 -2.80
N ILE A 60 -5.07 -3.47 -3.18
CA ILE A 60 -3.92 -2.58 -3.18
C ILE A 60 -4.11 -1.47 -4.22
N LEU A 61 -4.58 -1.82 -5.41
CA LEU A 61 -4.90 -0.85 -6.48
C LEU A 61 -6.08 0.05 -6.11
N ALA A 62 -7.11 -0.50 -5.47
CA ALA A 62 -8.26 0.26 -4.98
C ALA A 62 -7.85 1.26 -3.90
N ALA A 63 -7.03 0.85 -2.94
CA ALA A 63 -6.48 1.72 -1.91
C ALA A 63 -5.56 2.81 -2.49
N MET A 64 -4.76 2.48 -3.51
CA MET A 64 -3.93 3.46 -4.21
C MET A 64 -4.79 4.48 -4.95
N ARG A 65 -5.85 4.06 -5.65
CA ARG A 65 -6.81 4.97 -6.28
C ARG A 65 -7.59 5.80 -5.28
N ASP A 66 -7.91 5.25 -4.11
CA ASP A 66 -8.58 5.98 -3.03
C ASP A 66 -7.67 7.06 -2.44
N LEU A 67 -6.40 6.71 -2.20
CA LEU A 67 -5.35 7.63 -1.81
C LEU A 67 -5.18 8.75 -2.84
N GLU A 68 -5.07 8.43 -4.14
CA GLU A 68 -4.92 9.41 -5.21
C GLU A 68 -6.16 10.32 -5.36
N ARG A 69 -7.36 9.77 -5.15
CA ARG A 69 -8.60 10.56 -5.15
C ARG A 69 -8.70 11.49 -3.95
N GLY A 70 -8.25 11.07 -2.78
CA GLY A 70 -8.21 11.90 -1.57
C GLY A 70 -7.06 12.91 -1.54
N GLU A 71 -5.94 12.59 -2.19
CA GLU A 71 -4.79 13.49 -2.34
C GLU A 71 -5.00 14.60 -3.36
N ASN A 72 -5.88 14.41 -4.35
CA ASN A 72 -6.04 15.40 -5.41
C ASN A 72 -7.07 16.46 -5.03
N PRO A 73 -6.57 17.65 -4.67
CA PRO A 73 -7.12 18.83 -5.30
C PRO A 73 -5.96 19.78 -5.66
N ILE A 74 -5.33 19.62 -6.84
CA ILE A 74 -4.53 20.68 -7.47
C ILE A 74 -3.70 21.50 -6.45
N ARG A 75 -2.76 20.87 -5.75
CA ARG A 75 -1.87 21.54 -4.78
C ARG A 75 -0.66 20.64 -4.58
N SER A 76 0.59 21.12 -4.53
CA SER A 76 1.07 22.49 -4.55
C SER A 76 2.47 22.48 -5.16
N ARG A 77 2.70 23.38 -6.13
CA ARG A 77 4.00 24.01 -6.47
C ARG A 77 5.16 23.65 -5.51
N GLN A 78 6.21 23.03 -6.04
CA GLN A 78 7.51 23.66 -6.31
C GLN A 78 8.48 22.66 -6.94
#